data_AF-A0A2G9Y2F7-F1
#
_entry.id   AF-A0A2G9Y2F7-F1
#
_cell.length_a   1.000
_cell.length_b   1.000
_cell.length_c   1.000
_cell.angle_alpha   90.00
_cell.angle_beta   90.00
_cell.angle_gamma   90.00
#
_symmetry.space_group_name_H-M   'P 1'
#
loop_
_entity.id
_entity.type
_entity.pdbx_description
1 polymer ?
#
loop_
_entity_poly.entity_id
_entity_poly.type
_entity_poly.pdbx_seq_one_letter_code
_entity_poly.pdbx_strand_id
1 'polypeptide(L)'
;MNIAETKKTITYTGKGDILVTGNVNINVNLLTPYSPNSFPTNILGVMTPNNITFNAANINVMGVFLGEDRITVKKQTDFVGSIVSNYLDLQQTPHIYQVPVLATNLSPNMIAGGPVWVIGVRTWRELKG
;
A
#
# COMPACT_ATOMS: atom_id res chain seq x y z
N MET A 1 -16.03 29.07 20.39
CA MET A 1 -14.72 28.39 20.29
C MET A 1 -14.97 27.03 19.65
N ASN A 2 -14.66 26.88 18.37
CA ASN A 2 -14.81 25.61 17.65
C ASN A 2 -13.52 24.81 17.83
N ILE A 3 -13.58 23.74 18.60
CA ILE A 3 -12.57 22.68 18.51
C ILE A 3 -13.14 21.65 17.53
N ALA A 4 -12.69 21.75 16.28
CA ALA A 4 -13.03 20.79 15.24
C ALA A 4 -12.43 19.43 15.58
N GLU A 5 -13.19 18.38 15.27
CA GLU A 5 -12.89 16.98 15.53
C GLU A 5 -11.45 16.61 15.19
N THR A 6 -10.71 16.15 16.20
CA THR A 6 -9.38 15.57 16.01
C THR A 6 -9.54 14.31 15.17
N LYS A 7 -9.13 14.35 13.90
CA LYS A 7 -8.99 13.15 13.08
C LYS A 7 -8.17 12.13 13.87
N LYS A 8 -8.72 10.92 14.06
CA LYS A 8 -8.00 9.85 14.77
C LYS A 8 -6.75 9.53 13.98
N THR A 9 -5.60 9.56 14.65
CA THR A 9 -4.30 9.19 14.08
C THR A 9 -3.82 7.93 14.76
N ILE A 10 -3.49 6.92 13.96
CA ILE A 10 -2.76 5.74 14.40
C ILE A 10 -1.31 5.96 13.97
N THR A 11 -0.44 6.06 14.97
CA THR A 11 1.01 6.07 14.76
C THR A 11 1.54 4.65 14.96
N TYR A 12 2.29 4.12 14.00
CA TYR A 12 2.85 2.76 14.07
C TYR A 12 4.38 2.76 14.01
N THR A 13 4.98 1.76 14.65
CA THR A 13 6.42 1.46 14.60
C THR A 13 6.68 -0.01 14.35
N GLY A 14 7.82 -0.30 13.72
CA GLY A 14 8.27 -1.66 13.41
C GLY A 14 8.18 -2.02 11.93
N LYS A 15 8.22 -3.31 11.65
CA LYS A 15 8.11 -3.83 10.28
C LYS A 15 7.28 -5.10 10.31
N GLY A 16 6.15 -5.11 9.60
CA GLY A 16 5.27 -6.27 9.56
C GLY A 16 4.07 -6.07 8.65
N ASP A 17 3.33 -7.16 8.46
CA ASP A 17 2.16 -7.20 7.59
C ASP A 17 0.92 -7.69 8.34
N ILE A 18 -0.23 -7.20 7.91
CA ILE A 18 -1.54 -7.68 8.33
C ILE A 18 -2.18 -8.37 7.14
N LEU A 19 -2.37 -9.69 7.25
CA LEU A 19 -3.16 -10.47 6.31
C LEU A 19 -4.62 -10.48 6.78
N VAL A 20 -5.52 -9.97 5.96
CA VAL A 20 -6.96 -9.90 6.24
C VAL A 20 -7.70 -10.76 5.23
N THR A 21 -8.58 -11.64 5.71
CA THR A 21 -9.37 -12.55 4.84
C THR A 21 -10.61 -11.89 4.24
N GLY A 22 -11.01 -10.72 4.74
CA GLY A 22 -12.15 -9.93 4.29
C GLY A 22 -11.77 -8.55 3.78
N ASN A 23 -12.77 -7.66 3.67
CA ASN A 23 -12.55 -6.27 3.26
C ASN A 23 -11.84 -5.45 4.33
N VAL A 24 -10.99 -4.52 3.89
CA VAL A 24 -10.26 -3.60 4.76
C VAL A 24 -10.81 -2.18 4.57
N ASN A 25 -11.04 -1.48 5.69
CA ASN A 25 -11.42 -0.06 5.69
C ASN A 25 -10.43 0.76 6.50
N ILE A 26 -9.86 1.79 5.88
CA ILE A 26 -8.93 2.72 6.52
C ILE A 26 -9.57 4.11 6.55
N ASN A 27 -9.87 4.58 7.76
CA ASN A 27 -10.66 5.80 8.00
C ASN A 27 -9.95 6.79 8.92
N VAL A 28 -8.64 6.63 9.07
CA VAL A 28 -7.80 7.33 10.05
C VAL A 28 -6.50 7.74 9.39
N ASN A 29 -5.80 8.72 9.96
CA ASN A 29 -4.40 8.93 9.59
C ASN A 29 -3.61 7.69 10.03
N LEU A 30 -2.76 7.19 9.15
CA LEU A 30 -1.91 6.03 9.42
C LEU A 30 -0.48 6.42 9.10
N LEU A 31 0.30 6.72 10.13
CA LEU A 31 1.58 7.42 9.99
C LEU A 31 2.68 6.73 10.80
N THR A 32 3.92 6.86 10.33
CA THR A 32 5.10 6.59 11.14
C THR A 32 5.49 7.83 11.94
N PRO A 33 6.17 7.70 13.10
CA PRO A 33 6.77 8.86 13.76
C PRO A 33 7.84 9.52 12.87
N TYR A 34 8.12 10.80 13.12
CA TYR A 34 9.11 11.56 12.37
C TYR A 34 10.55 11.06 12.59
N SER A 35 10.88 10.66 13.82
CA SER A 35 12.18 10.07 14.20
C SER A 35 12.13 9.56 15.65
N PRO A 36 12.89 8.50 16.03
CA PRO A 36 13.49 7.49 15.17
C PRO A 36 12.38 6.53 14.66
N ASN A 37 12.63 5.79 13.57
CA ASN A 37 11.68 4.85 12.94
C ASN A 37 10.63 5.51 12.03
N SER A 38 11.06 6.32 11.07
CA SER A 38 10.19 6.83 10.02
C SER A 38 10.09 5.89 8.82
N PHE A 39 9.03 6.05 8.04
CA PHE A 39 8.94 5.50 6.69
C PHE A 39 10.10 6.06 5.82
N PRO A 40 10.75 5.27 4.93
CA PRO A 40 10.36 3.94 4.45
C PRO A 40 11.14 2.77 5.06
N THR A 41 11.67 2.87 6.29
CA THR A 41 12.30 1.73 6.99
C THR A 41 11.35 1.08 8.00
N ASN A 42 10.43 1.88 8.56
CA ASN A 42 9.30 1.42 9.35
C ASN A 42 8.07 1.22 8.44
N ILE A 43 7.65 -0.03 8.26
CA ILE A 43 6.68 -0.41 7.24
C ILE A 43 5.55 -1.22 7.86
N LEU A 44 4.33 -0.79 7.57
CA LEU A 44 3.13 -1.58 7.76
C LEU A 44 2.58 -1.99 6.39
N GLY A 45 2.54 -3.30 6.16
CA GLY A 45 1.86 -3.90 5.02
C GLY A 45 0.44 -4.31 5.39
N VAL A 46 -0.51 -4.15 4.47
CA VAL A 46 -1.85 -4.74 4.58
C VAL A 46 -2.18 -5.48 3.31
N MET A 47 -2.59 -6.73 3.45
CA MET A 47 -2.88 -7.63 2.33
C MET A 47 -4.26 -8.25 2.50
N THR A 48 -5.05 -8.29 1.43
CA THR A 48 -6.33 -9.00 1.38
C THR A 48 -6.62 -9.50 -0.04
N PRO A 49 -7.24 -10.68 -0.20
CA PRO A 49 -7.76 -11.11 -1.50
C PRO A 49 -9.00 -10.31 -1.95
N ASN A 50 -9.52 -9.41 -1.10
CA ASN A 50 -10.71 -8.62 -1.37
C ASN A 50 -10.36 -7.12 -1.52
N ASN A 51 -11.27 -6.26 -1.04
CA ASN A 51 -11.19 -4.83 -1.26
C ASN A 51 -10.51 -4.10 -0.12
N ILE A 52 -9.71 -3.08 -0.46
CA ILE A 52 -9.24 -2.06 0.49
C ILE A 52 -9.89 -0.73 0.15
N THR A 53 -10.54 -0.11 1.12
CA THR A 53 -11.19 1.19 0.94
C THR A 53 -10.62 2.22 1.91
N PHE A 54 -10.15 3.34 1.37
CA PHE A 54 -9.87 4.56 2.11
C PHE A 54 -11.09 5.48 2.00
N ASN A 55 -11.91 5.58 3.06
CA ASN A 55 -13.23 6.25 2.97
C ASN A 55 -13.27 7.63 3.66
N ALA A 56 -12.30 7.92 4.53
CA ALA A 56 -12.23 9.20 5.23
C ALA A 56 -11.65 10.31 4.35
N ALA A 57 -12.07 11.56 4.59
CA ALA A 57 -11.61 12.73 3.85
C ALA A 57 -10.35 13.30 4.49
N ASN A 58 -9.42 13.79 3.66
CA ASN A 58 -8.23 14.53 4.08
C ASN A 58 -7.38 13.72 5.06
N ILE A 59 -7.17 12.43 4.79
CA ILE A 59 -6.31 11.56 5.61
C ILE A 59 -4.95 11.40 4.97
N ASN A 60 -3.95 11.19 5.83
CA ASN A 60 -2.58 10.92 5.43
C ASN A 60 -2.25 9.46 5.75
N VAL A 61 -1.78 8.73 4.75
CA VAL A 61 -1.50 7.30 4.85
C VAL A 61 -0.09 6.99 4.38
N MET A 62 0.66 6.28 5.23
CA MET A 62 1.94 5.69 4.92
C MET A 62 1.84 4.17 5.04
N GLY A 63 2.38 3.43 4.07
CA GLY A 63 2.37 1.96 4.13
C GLY A 63 2.39 1.29 2.76
N VAL A 64 2.23 -0.04 2.77
CA VAL A 64 2.11 -0.85 1.56
C VAL A 64 0.78 -1.59 1.59
N PHE A 65 0.01 -1.51 0.50
CA PHE A 65 -1.35 -2.05 0.46
C PHE A 65 -1.55 -2.91 -0.77
N LEU A 66 -1.93 -4.17 -0.54
CA LEU A 66 -2.24 -5.14 -1.57
C LEU A 66 -3.69 -5.59 -1.38
N GLY A 67 -4.55 -5.22 -2.32
CA GLY A 67 -5.94 -5.66 -2.39
C GLY A 67 -6.13 -6.34 -3.73
N GLU A 68 -6.26 -7.66 -3.74
CA GLU A 68 -6.29 -8.43 -4.98
C GLU A 68 -7.44 -7.97 -5.89
N ASP A 69 -8.67 -7.82 -5.36
CA ASP A 69 -9.82 -7.36 -6.14
C ASP A 69 -9.71 -5.86 -6.47
N ARG A 70 -10.06 -4.98 -5.53
CA ARG A 70 -10.07 -3.53 -5.75
C ARG A 70 -9.52 -2.72 -4.59
N ILE A 71 -8.71 -1.73 -4.91
CA ILE A 71 -8.36 -0.65 -3.98
C ILE A 71 -9.12 0.61 -4.38
N THR A 72 -9.90 1.15 -3.45
CA THR A 72 -10.65 2.41 -3.63
C THR A 72 -10.08 3.48 -2.72
N VAL A 73 -9.50 4.53 -3.30
CA VAL A 73 -9.09 5.74 -2.57
C VAL A 73 -10.17 6.80 -2.78
N LYS A 74 -10.96 7.06 -1.75
CA LYS A 74 -12.00 8.08 -1.81
C LYS A 74 -11.47 9.40 -1.25
N LYS A 75 -12.01 10.49 -1.78
CA LYS A 75 -11.78 11.86 -1.29
C LYS A 75 -10.32 12.27 -1.47
N GLN A 76 -10.01 13.49 -1.03
CA GLN A 76 -8.64 13.97 -0.94
C GLN A 76 -7.89 13.14 0.11
N THR A 77 -7.05 12.21 -0.32
CA THR A 77 -6.19 11.39 0.55
C THR A 77 -4.75 11.56 0.07
N ASP A 78 -3.84 11.85 0.99
CA ASP A 78 -2.41 11.89 0.71
C ASP A 78 -1.81 10.52 1.07
N PHE A 79 -1.32 9.82 0.06
CA PHE A 79 -0.79 8.48 0.16
C PHE A 79 0.71 8.46 -0.15
N VAL A 80 1.49 7.83 0.72
CA VAL A 80 2.93 7.63 0.55
C VAL A 80 3.23 6.13 0.71
N GLY A 81 3.71 5.49 -0.35
CA GLY A 81 4.12 4.09 -0.32
C GLY A 81 3.82 3.34 -1.59
N SER A 82 3.23 2.15 -1.50
CA SER A 82 2.90 1.33 -2.68
C SER A 82 1.48 0.76 -2.59
N ILE A 83 0.78 0.79 -3.73
CA ILE A 83 -0.56 0.24 -3.92
C ILE A 83 -0.47 -0.83 -5.02
N VAL A 84 -0.96 -2.03 -4.74
CA VAL A 84 -1.01 -3.14 -5.70
C VAL A 84 -2.44 -3.70 -5.69
N SER A 85 -3.08 -3.71 -6.86
CA SER A 85 -4.45 -4.21 -7.01
C SER A 85 -4.76 -4.54 -8.47
N ASN A 86 -5.74 -5.41 -8.72
CA ASN A 86 -6.28 -5.62 -10.06
C ASN A 86 -7.08 -4.39 -10.53
N TYR A 87 -7.83 -3.75 -9.63
CA TYR A 87 -8.61 -2.55 -9.93
C TYR A 87 -8.28 -1.42 -8.96
N LEU A 88 -7.85 -0.27 -9.49
CA LEU A 88 -7.61 0.94 -8.70
C LEU A 88 -8.69 1.99 -9.03
N ASP A 89 -9.53 2.32 -8.05
CA ASP A 89 -10.56 3.36 -8.15
C ASP A 89 -10.15 4.58 -7.33
N LEU A 90 -9.93 5.71 -8.00
CA LEU A 90 -9.50 6.97 -7.39
C LEU A 90 -10.62 8.00 -7.53
N GLN A 91 -11.24 8.35 -6.41
CA GLN A 91 -12.37 9.29 -6.38
C GLN A 91 -11.94 10.59 -5.71
N GLN A 92 -12.18 11.74 -6.37
CA GLN A 92 -11.88 13.09 -5.88
C GLN A 92 -10.38 13.38 -5.61
N THR A 93 -9.56 13.18 -6.66
CA THR A 93 -8.16 13.65 -6.77
C THR A 93 -7.28 13.39 -5.54
N PRO A 94 -7.02 12.12 -5.19
CA PRO A 94 -6.00 11.78 -4.20
C PRO A 94 -4.59 12.07 -4.73
N HIS A 95 -3.65 12.33 -3.82
CA HIS A 95 -2.23 12.40 -4.15
C HIS A 95 -1.54 11.10 -3.76
N ILE A 96 -0.90 10.46 -4.71
CA ILE A 96 -0.21 9.17 -4.51
C ILE A 96 1.27 9.38 -4.83
N TYR A 97 2.10 9.31 -3.79
CA TYR A 97 3.54 9.31 -3.92
C TYR A 97 4.08 7.89 -3.78
N GLN A 98 4.50 7.31 -4.90
CA GLN A 98 5.13 5.99 -4.89
C GLN A 98 6.54 6.07 -4.32
N VAL A 99 6.91 5.08 -3.49
CA VAL A 99 8.23 5.03 -2.84
C VAL A 99 9.02 3.81 -3.33
N PRO A 100 9.84 3.96 -4.39
CA PRO A 100 10.51 2.82 -5.04
C PRO A 100 11.45 2.03 -4.13
N VAL A 101 12.10 2.71 -3.18
CA VAL A 101 13.02 2.08 -2.20
C VAL A 101 12.30 1.06 -1.30
N LEU A 102 10.97 1.06 -1.27
CA LEU A 102 10.21 0.01 -0.59
C LEU A 102 10.52 -1.38 -1.11
N ALA A 103 10.84 -1.55 -2.41
CA ALA A 103 11.10 -2.85 -3.00
C ALA A 103 12.21 -3.64 -2.28
N THR A 104 13.19 -2.95 -1.69
CA THR A 104 14.27 -3.57 -0.89
C THR A 104 13.98 -3.58 0.61
N ASN A 105 12.97 -2.84 1.05
CA ASN A 105 12.60 -2.71 2.47
C ASN A 105 11.31 -3.46 2.83
N LEU A 106 10.69 -4.20 1.91
CA LEU A 106 9.45 -4.94 2.17
C LEU A 106 9.59 -5.88 3.37
N SER A 107 8.49 -6.04 4.10
CA SER A 107 8.37 -7.08 5.11
C SER A 107 8.63 -8.46 4.49
N PRO A 108 9.36 -9.36 5.17
CA PRO A 108 9.64 -10.71 4.65
C PRO A 108 8.37 -11.52 4.34
N ASN A 109 7.26 -11.21 5.01
CA ASN A 109 6.01 -11.94 4.88
C ASN A 109 5.07 -11.34 3.83
N MET A 110 5.47 -10.25 3.18
CA MET A 110 4.64 -9.62 2.17
C MET A 110 4.67 -10.44 0.88
N ILE A 111 3.52 -10.57 0.22
CA ILE A 111 3.45 -11.18 -1.12
C ILE A 111 4.34 -10.35 -2.06
N ALA A 112 5.25 -11.03 -2.77
CA ALA A 112 6.34 -10.43 -3.55
C ALA A 112 7.45 -9.70 -2.75
N GLY A 113 7.62 -10.01 -1.45
CA GLY A 113 8.71 -9.48 -0.61
C GLY A 113 10.11 -9.99 -0.98
N GLY A 114 10.20 -11.02 -1.83
CA GLY A 114 11.44 -11.51 -2.44
C GLY A 114 11.31 -11.59 -3.95
N PRO A 115 12.41 -11.37 -4.71
CA PRO A 115 12.37 -11.43 -6.16
C PRO A 115 12.07 -12.86 -6.65
N VAL A 116 11.11 -13.01 -7.57
CA VAL A 116 10.86 -14.26 -8.29
C VAL A 116 11.50 -14.15 -9.67
N TRP A 117 12.67 -14.76 -9.86
CA TRP A 117 13.35 -14.78 -11.15
C TRP A 117 12.87 -15.98 -11.98
N VAL A 118 12.16 -15.72 -13.07
CA VAL A 118 11.76 -16.75 -14.04
C VAL A 118 12.48 -16.49 -15.36
N ILE A 119 13.46 -17.32 -15.69
CA ILE A 119 14.10 -17.34 -17.01
C ILE A 119 13.53 -18.52 -17.79
N GLY A 120 12.82 -18.24 -18.89
CA GLY A 120 12.26 -19.26 -19.77
C GLY A 120 12.84 -19.14 -21.18
N VAL A 121 13.52 -20.17 -21.66
CA VAL A 121 13.92 -20.26 -23.08
C VAL A 121 12.66 -20.58 -23.89
N ARG A 122 12.13 -19.58 -24.60
CA ARG A 122 11.12 -19.81 -25.63
C ARG A 122 11.88 -20.24 -26.89
N THR A 123 11.75 -21.51 -27.26
CA THR A 123 12.46 -22.11 -28.39
C THR A 123 12.29 -21.26 -29.65
N TRP A 124 13.39 -20.93 -30.30
CA TRP A 124 13.40 -20.32 -31.62
C TRP A 124 13.69 -21.41 -32.65
N ARG A 125 12.92 -21.44 -33.74
CA ARG A 125 13.18 -22.31 -34.89
C ARG A 125 13.33 -21.43 -36.13
N GLU A 126 14.51 -21.48 -36.75
CA GLU A 126 14.70 -20.97 -38.10
C GLU A 126 13.97 -21.86 -39.09
N LEU A 127 13.12 -21.28 -39.92
CA LEU A 127 12.58 -21.95 -41.10
C LEU A 127 13.49 -21.58 -42.27
N LYS A 128 14.35 -22.51 -42.70
CA LYS A 128 15.09 -22.38 -43.96
C LYS A 128 14.12 -22.64 -45.12
N GLY A 129 14.04 -21.66 -46.02
CA GLY A 129 13.41 -21.80 -47.34
C GLY A 129 14.29 -22.55 -48.32
#